data_AF-A0A950DKN7-F1
#
_entry.id   AF-A0A950DKN7-F1
#
_cell.length_a   1.000
_cell.length_b   1.000
_cell.length_c   1.000
_cell.angle_alpha   90.00
_cell.angle_beta   90.00
_cell.angle_gamma   90.00
#
_symmetry.space_group_name_H-M   'P 1'
#
loop_
_entity.id
_entity.type
_entity.pdbx_description
1 polymer ?
#
loop_
_entity_poly.entity_id
_entity_poly.type
_entity_poly.pdbx_seq_one_letter_code
_entity_poly.pdbx_strand_id
1 'polypeptide(L)'
;MSGTPGSTSGGRGVFLTVMAVLFVVLAVSNMTKLLQHLRDPSHLGLVIFGYRLQTPLANAVFGPLFGLILLAYAWGIWRMKRWVLPLAILYALYVPWNLVLFWFAHGGDPHRSLRFIVQYLLVAITGSVGTGLYLAYHRERLT
;
A
#
# COMPACT_ATOMS: atom_id res chain seq x y z
N MET A 1 -34.04 -29.73 12.25
CA MET A 1 -33.45 -29.27 10.98
C MET A 1 -32.03 -28.80 11.26
N SER A 2 -31.06 -29.64 10.94
CA SER A 2 -29.63 -29.44 11.18
C SER A 2 -29.03 -28.59 10.06
N GLY A 3 -28.73 -27.33 10.35
CA GLY A 3 -27.89 -26.48 9.51
C GLY A 3 -26.43 -26.77 9.83
N THR A 4 -25.75 -27.42 8.89
CA THR A 4 -24.32 -27.73 8.91
C THR A 4 -23.48 -26.47 9.19
N PRO A 5 -22.58 -26.46 10.18
CA PRO A 5 -21.61 -25.38 10.34
C PRO A 5 -20.72 -25.36 9.09
N GLY A 6 -20.76 -24.24 8.37
CA GLY A 6 -19.99 -24.04 7.16
C GLY A 6 -18.51 -24.35 7.41
N SER A 7 -18.00 -25.33 6.69
CA SER A 7 -16.57 -25.58 6.55
C SER A 7 -15.95 -24.40 5.79
N THR A 8 -15.39 -23.41 6.49
CA THR A 8 -14.41 -22.50 5.88
C THR A 8 -13.02 -22.91 6.34
N SER A 9 -12.44 -23.83 5.57
CA SER A 9 -11.01 -24.09 5.48
C SER A 9 -10.21 -22.79 5.61
N GLY A 10 -9.17 -22.82 6.45
CA GLY A 10 -8.33 -21.68 6.85
C GLY A 10 -7.56 -21.03 5.70
N GLY A 11 -8.27 -20.37 4.79
CA GLY A 11 -7.76 -19.68 3.62
C GLY A 11 -7.99 -18.17 3.68
N ARG A 12 -7.34 -17.48 2.75
CA ARG A 12 -7.46 -16.03 2.57
C ARG A 12 -8.87 -15.65 2.08
N GLY A 13 -9.60 -14.84 2.84
CA GLY A 13 -10.92 -14.33 2.44
C GLY A 13 -10.88 -13.35 1.25
N VAL A 14 -12.07 -12.95 0.76
CA VAL A 14 -12.20 -12.04 -0.41
C VAL A 14 -11.46 -10.72 -0.18
N PHE A 15 -11.62 -10.09 0.99
CA PHE A 15 -10.95 -8.83 1.32
C PHE A 15 -9.42 -8.91 1.14
N LEU A 16 -8.77 -9.88 1.79
CA LEU A 16 -7.32 -10.05 1.69
C LEU A 16 -6.85 -10.45 0.29
N THR A 17 -7.71 -11.13 -0.49
CA THR A 17 -7.43 -11.40 -1.91
C THR A 17 -7.41 -10.11 -2.73
N VAL A 18 -8.42 -9.26 -2.57
CA VAL A 18 -8.46 -7.95 -3.24
C VAL A 18 -7.27 -7.10 -2.81
N MET A 19 -6.96 -7.02 -1.51
CA MET A 19 -5.81 -6.26 -1.02
C MET A 19 -4.48 -6.77 -1.58
N ALA A 20 -4.26 -8.09 -1.63
CA ALA A 20 -3.04 -8.64 -2.20
C ALA A 20 -2.88 -8.27 -3.69
N VAL A 21 -3.95 -8.33 -4.48
CA VAL A 21 -3.93 -7.89 -5.89
C VAL A 21 -3.63 -6.40 -5.99
N LEU A 22 -4.30 -5.56 -5.20
CA LEU A 22 -4.05 -4.11 -5.19
C LEU A 22 -2.60 -3.79 -4.79
N PHE A 23 -2.00 -4.53 -3.86
CA PHE A 23 -0.59 -4.37 -3.52
C PHE A 23 0.36 -4.77 -4.64
N VAL A 24 0.03 -5.80 -5.43
CA VAL A 24 0.80 -6.13 -6.65
C VAL A 24 0.69 -4.99 -7.66
N VAL A 25 -0.51 -4.44 -7.89
CA VAL A 25 -0.70 -3.28 -8.79
C VAL A 25 0.11 -2.07 -8.31
N LEU A 26 0.06 -1.77 -7.01
CA LEU A 26 0.86 -0.71 -6.40
C LEU A 26 2.36 -0.97 -6.51
N ALA A 27 2.80 -2.23 -6.37
CA ALA A 27 4.19 -2.59 -6.52
C ALA A 27 4.70 -2.33 -7.94
N VAL A 28 3.95 -2.74 -8.96
CA VAL A 28 4.27 -2.48 -10.37
C VAL A 28 4.29 -0.97 -10.65
N SER A 29 3.33 -0.22 -10.09
CA SER A 29 3.33 1.25 -10.15
C SER A 29 4.59 1.86 -9.53
N ASN A 30 5.06 1.34 -8.38
CA ASN A 30 6.29 1.80 -7.74
C ASN A 30 7.55 1.45 -8.55
N MET A 31 7.62 0.24 -9.10
CA MET A 31 8.74 -0.18 -9.95
C MET A 31 8.88 0.68 -11.22
N THR A 32 7.76 1.19 -11.72
CA THR A 32 7.74 2.08 -12.90
C THR A 32 7.90 3.57 -12.56
N LYS A 33 8.23 3.92 -11.32
CA LYS A 33 8.34 5.33 -10.89
C LYS A 33 9.39 6.13 -11.65
N LEU A 34 10.51 5.51 -12.04
CA LEU A 34 11.48 6.16 -12.92
C LEU A 34 10.83 6.60 -14.23
N LEU A 35 10.10 5.71 -14.91
CA LEU A 35 9.44 6.01 -16.18
C LEU A 35 8.37 7.09 -16.01
N GLN A 36 7.60 7.02 -14.92
CA GLN A 36 6.60 8.05 -14.59
C GLN A 36 7.28 9.41 -14.37
N HIS A 37 8.37 9.46 -13.61
CA HIS A 37 9.10 10.68 -13.34
C HIS A 37 9.74 11.27 -14.60
N LEU A 38 10.30 10.45 -15.49
CA LEU A 38 10.85 10.92 -16.77
C LEU A 38 9.77 11.51 -17.69
N ARG A 39 8.52 11.04 -17.58
CA ARG A 39 7.39 11.55 -18.36
C ARG A 39 6.90 12.92 -17.86
N ASP A 40 6.85 13.11 -16.55
CA ASP A 40 6.41 14.36 -15.93
C ASP A 40 7.15 14.57 -14.59
N PRO A 41 8.36 15.16 -14.63
CA PRO A 41 9.19 15.28 -13.43
C PRO A 41 8.59 16.17 -12.36
N SER A 42 7.75 17.13 -12.74
CA SER A 42 7.12 18.07 -11.82
C SER A 42 5.94 17.44 -11.07
N HIS A 43 5.19 16.50 -11.68
CA HIS A 43 4.00 15.91 -11.05
C HIS A 43 4.13 14.43 -10.67
N LEU A 44 5.07 13.70 -11.28
CA LEU A 44 5.22 12.26 -11.11
C LEU A 44 6.57 11.92 -10.47
N GLY A 45 6.51 11.02 -9.50
CA GLY A 45 7.67 10.57 -8.74
C GLY A 45 7.22 9.82 -7.49
N LEU A 46 8.16 9.11 -6.87
CA LEU A 46 7.93 8.46 -5.59
C LEU A 46 7.93 9.52 -4.48
N VAL A 47 7.01 9.40 -3.53
CA VAL A 47 6.93 10.31 -2.37
C VAL A 47 7.40 9.56 -1.13
N ILE A 48 8.48 10.04 -0.53
CA ILE A 48 9.06 9.49 0.70
C ILE A 48 9.19 10.63 1.70
N PHE A 49 8.74 10.38 2.93
CA PHE A 49 8.69 11.37 4.02
C PHE A 49 8.01 12.69 3.61
N GLY A 50 6.96 12.58 2.79
CA GLY A 50 6.22 13.74 2.29
C GLY A 50 6.87 14.49 1.14
N TYR A 51 8.07 14.13 0.71
CA TYR A 51 8.77 14.77 -0.41
C TYR A 51 8.78 13.90 -1.65
N ARG A 52 8.44 14.50 -2.80
CA ARG A 52 8.62 13.85 -4.10
C ARG A 52 10.10 13.80 -4.45
N LEU A 53 10.59 12.62 -4.81
CA LEU A 53 11.95 12.44 -5.28
C LEU A 53 12.14 13.16 -6.63
N GLN A 54 13.01 14.17 -6.63
CA GLN A 54 13.26 15.04 -7.79
C GLN A 54 14.31 14.47 -8.76
N THR A 55 15.08 13.46 -8.34
CA THR A 55 16.15 12.91 -9.17
C THR A 55 15.72 11.58 -9.79
N PRO A 56 16.04 11.35 -11.08
CA PRO A 56 15.79 10.06 -11.73
C PRO A 56 16.47 8.91 -11.00
N LEU A 57 17.72 9.09 -10.55
CA LEU A 57 18.46 8.06 -9.82
C LEU A 57 17.74 7.63 -8.54
N ALA A 58 17.21 8.57 -7.75
CA ALA A 58 16.48 8.21 -6.54
C ALA A 58 15.20 7.43 -6.87
N ASN A 59 14.45 7.80 -7.92
CA ASN A 59 13.29 7.04 -8.39
C ASN A 59 13.68 5.65 -8.94
N ALA A 60 14.85 5.52 -9.59
CA ALA A 60 15.37 4.27 -10.12
C ALA A 60 15.79 3.27 -9.03
N VAL A 61 16.23 3.77 -7.86
CA VAL A 61 16.63 2.94 -6.73
C VAL A 61 15.43 2.64 -5.82
N PHE A 62 14.75 3.69 -5.36
CA PHE A 62 13.67 3.55 -4.38
C PHE A 62 12.39 2.99 -5.00
N GLY A 63 12.10 3.28 -6.28
CA GLY A 63 10.91 2.73 -6.95
C GLY A 63 10.89 1.19 -6.91
N PRO A 64 11.92 0.52 -7.46
CA PRO A 64 12.06 -0.94 -7.36
C PRO A 64 12.13 -1.45 -5.92
N LEU A 65 12.85 -0.77 -5.02
CA LEU A 65 12.95 -1.19 -3.62
C LEU A 65 11.57 -1.23 -2.92
N PHE A 66 10.80 -0.15 -2.98
CA PHE A 66 9.45 -0.10 -2.41
C PHE A 66 8.49 -1.05 -3.15
N GLY A 67 8.68 -1.23 -4.46
CA GLY A 67 7.96 -2.25 -5.24
C GLY A 67 8.20 -3.66 -4.70
N LEU A 68 9.45 -4.04 -4.44
CA LEU A 68 9.80 -5.36 -3.89
C LEU A 68 9.24 -5.55 -2.48
N ILE A 69 9.27 -4.52 -1.62
CA ILE A 69 8.64 -4.57 -0.29
C ILE A 69 7.14 -4.82 -0.43
N LEU A 70 6.45 -4.13 -1.35
CA LEU A 70 5.04 -4.34 -1.60
C LEU A 70 4.73 -5.73 -2.20
N LEU A 71 5.57 -6.26 -3.09
CA LEU A 71 5.44 -7.62 -3.59
C LEU A 71 5.62 -8.65 -2.48
N ALA A 72 6.62 -8.46 -1.60
CA ALA A 72 6.81 -9.31 -0.43
C ALA A 72 5.56 -9.25 0.45
N TYR A 73 5.05 -8.04 0.74
CA TYR A 73 3.84 -7.87 1.54
C TYR A 73 2.62 -8.57 0.92
N ALA A 74 2.39 -8.37 -0.38
CA ALA A 74 1.34 -9.04 -1.13
C ALA A 74 1.48 -10.56 -1.10
N TRP A 75 2.69 -11.08 -1.27
CA TRP A 75 2.98 -12.51 -1.22
C TRP A 75 2.76 -13.09 0.19
N GLY A 76 3.16 -12.36 1.23
CA GLY A 76 2.92 -12.71 2.63
C GLY A 76 1.42 -12.78 2.95
N ILE A 77 0.63 -11.81 2.46
CA ILE A 77 -0.84 -11.84 2.56
C ILE A 77 -1.39 -13.02 1.76
N TRP A 78 -0.90 -13.23 0.54
CA TRP A 78 -1.38 -14.28 -0.35
C TRP A 78 -1.20 -15.66 0.27
N ARG A 79 -0.05 -15.91 0.89
CA ARG A 79 0.30 -17.17 1.55
C ARG A 79 -0.09 -17.21 3.03
N MET A 80 -0.80 -16.19 3.53
CA MET A 80 -1.24 -16.07 4.92
C MET A 80 -0.10 -16.33 5.90
N LYS A 81 1.06 -15.67 5.70
CA LYS A 81 2.26 -15.91 6.51
C LYS A 81 2.36 -14.99 7.70
N ARG A 82 2.79 -15.52 8.86
CA ARG A 82 2.83 -14.76 10.11
C ARG A 82 3.84 -13.61 10.12
N TRP A 83 4.94 -13.75 9.38
CA TRP A 83 5.94 -12.68 9.22
C TRP A 83 5.40 -11.43 8.49
N VAL A 84 4.20 -11.51 7.90
CA VAL A 84 3.56 -10.37 7.23
C VAL A 84 3.10 -9.28 8.21
N LEU A 85 2.84 -9.64 9.47
CA LEU A 85 2.32 -8.74 10.51
C LEU A 85 3.20 -7.50 10.75
N PRO A 86 4.53 -7.62 10.98
CA PRO A 86 5.38 -6.45 11.14
C PRO A 86 5.35 -5.52 9.91
N LEU A 87 5.33 -6.08 8.69
CA LEU A 87 5.19 -5.25 7.48
C LEU A 87 3.84 -4.52 7.44
N ALA A 88 2.77 -5.20 7.84
CA ALA A 88 1.43 -4.62 7.90
C ALA A 88 1.37 -3.43 8.87
N ILE A 89 1.98 -3.57 10.06
CA ILE A 89 2.07 -2.51 11.06
C ILE A 89 2.88 -1.33 10.53
N LEU A 90 4.08 -1.59 9.99
CA LEU A 90 4.93 -0.55 9.44
C LEU A 90 4.23 0.21 8.31
N TYR A 91 3.55 -0.51 7.41
CA TYR A 91 2.82 0.09 6.30
C TYR A 91 1.59 0.89 6.77
N ALA A 92 0.85 0.37 7.75
CA ALA A 92 -0.30 1.04 8.37
C ALA A 92 0.08 2.35 9.09
N LEU A 93 1.29 2.45 9.63
CA LEU A 93 1.81 3.68 10.23
C LEU A 93 2.42 4.62 9.19
N TYR A 94 3.24 4.06 8.29
CA TYR A 94 4.00 4.83 7.32
C TYR A 94 3.10 5.56 6.33
N VAL A 95 2.06 4.91 5.79
CA VAL A 95 1.22 5.53 4.75
C VAL A 95 0.50 6.78 5.27
N PRO A 96 -0.27 6.74 6.38
CA PRO A 96 -0.87 7.95 6.95
C PRO A 96 0.17 9.01 7.28
N TRP A 97 1.29 8.63 7.89
CA TRP A 97 2.37 9.55 8.23
C TRP A 97 2.93 10.27 7.00
N ASN A 98 3.26 9.52 5.95
CA ASN A 98 3.78 10.05 4.69
C ASN A 98 2.76 10.97 3.99
N LEU A 99 1.47 10.65 4.09
CA LEU A 99 0.39 11.49 3.55
C LEU A 99 0.26 12.82 4.31
N VAL A 100 0.32 12.79 5.64
CA VAL A 100 0.29 14.00 6.48
C VAL A 100 1.49 14.89 6.16
N LEU A 101 2.70 14.33 6.08
CA LEU A 101 3.88 15.09 5.69
C LEU A 101 3.76 15.67 4.27
N PHE A 102 3.29 14.89 3.31
CA PHE A 102 3.08 15.36 1.94
C PHE A 102 2.11 16.54 1.89
N TRP A 103 1.04 16.47 2.67
CA TRP A 103 0.04 17.52 2.76
C TRP A 103 0.65 18.86 3.19
N PHE A 104 1.43 18.85 4.28
CA PHE A 104 2.08 20.03 4.82
C PHE A 104 3.19 20.56 3.90
N ALA A 105 3.98 19.68 3.30
CA ALA A 105 5.08 20.08 2.41
C ALA A 105 4.59 20.64 1.07
N HIS A 106 3.39 20.29 0.60
CA HIS A 106 2.88 20.65 -0.73
C HIS A 106 1.53 21.38 -0.69
N GLY A 107 1.27 22.12 0.39
CA GLY A 107 -0.01 22.76 0.73
C GLY A 107 -0.68 23.60 -0.38
N GLY A 108 0.08 24.10 -1.35
CA GLY A 108 -0.37 25.00 -2.42
C GLY A 108 -0.45 24.40 -3.83
N ASP A 109 -0.39 23.07 -4.01
CA ASP A 109 -0.44 22.46 -5.35
C ASP A 109 -1.84 22.63 -6.00
N PRO A 110 -1.96 23.34 -7.15
CA PRO A 110 -3.23 23.61 -7.81
C PRO A 110 -3.93 22.37 -8.39
N HIS A 111 -3.25 21.22 -8.53
CA HIS A 111 -3.85 19.97 -9.05
C HIS A 111 -4.61 19.17 -7.97
N ARG A 112 -4.70 19.70 -6.76
CA ARG A 112 -5.32 19.09 -5.59
C ARG A 112 -6.85 19.25 -5.61
N SER A 113 -7.55 18.52 -6.48
CA SER A 113 -9.02 18.49 -6.44
C SER A 113 -9.50 17.76 -5.17
N LEU A 114 -10.56 18.28 -4.53
CA LEU A 114 -11.15 17.65 -3.33
C LEU A 114 -11.55 16.19 -3.58
N ARG A 115 -12.10 15.91 -4.78
CA ARG A 115 -12.49 14.55 -5.19
C ARG A 115 -11.31 13.60 -5.21
N PHE A 116 -10.18 14.00 -5.80
CA PHE A 116 -8.97 13.20 -5.85
C PHE A 116 -8.45 12.89 -4.44
N ILE A 117 -8.42 13.88 -3.56
CA ILE A 117 -7.94 13.71 -2.17
C ILE A 117 -8.81 12.70 -1.41
N VAL A 118 -10.13 12.83 -1.48
CA VAL A 118 -11.05 11.94 -0.75
C VAL A 118 -10.89 10.50 -1.23
N GLN A 119 -10.85 10.29 -2.55
CA GLN A 119 -10.63 8.96 -3.13
C GLN A 119 -9.27 8.39 -2.72
N TYR A 120 -8.23 9.21 -2.81
CA TYR A 120 -6.88 8.83 -2.45
C TYR A 120 -6.76 8.45 -0.96
N LEU A 121 -7.32 9.26 -0.06
CA LEU A 121 -7.33 8.98 1.39
C LEU A 121 -8.10 7.70 1.71
N LEU A 122 -9.27 7.52 1.10
CA LEU A 122 -10.10 6.34 1.34
C LEU A 122 -9.35 5.07 0.93
N VAL A 123 -8.74 5.05 -0.25
CA VAL A 123 -7.94 3.90 -0.73
C VAL A 123 -6.69 3.71 0.12
N ALA A 124 -5.96 4.78 0.43
CA ALA A 124 -4.71 4.73 1.19
C ALA A 124 -4.94 4.22 2.61
N ILE A 125 -5.94 4.74 3.33
CA ILE A 125 -6.25 4.35 4.71
C ILE A 125 -6.83 2.93 4.75
N THR A 126 -7.77 2.61 3.85
CA THR A 126 -8.34 1.25 3.77
C THR A 126 -7.26 0.21 3.46
N GLY A 127 -6.43 0.49 2.45
CA GLY A 127 -5.34 -0.39 2.04
C GLY A 127 -4.29 -0.55 3.13
N SER A 128 -3.89 0.53 3.80
CA SER A 128 -2.84 0.49 4.83
C SER A 128 -3.35 0.04 6.20
N VAL A 129 -4.06 0.92 6.90
CA VAL A 129 -4.58 0.69 8.25
C VAL A 129 -5.61 -0.44 8.26
N GLY A 130 -6.54 -0.45 7.30
CA GLY A 130 -7.59 -1.48 7.23
C GLY A 130 -7.00 -2.89 7.08
N THR A 131 -6.05 -3.08 6.17
CA THR A 131 -5.37 -4.37 6.02
C THR A 131 -4.57 -4.75 7.26
N GLY A 132 -3.85 -3.79 7.86
CA GLY A 132 -3.07 -4.02 9.07
C GLY A 132 -3.93 -4.48 10.25
N LEU A 133 -5.03 -3.79 10.52
CA LEU A 133 -5.99 -4.16 11.56
C LEU A 133 -6.62 -5.52 11.29
N TYR A 134 -7.01 -5.79 10.03
CA TYR A 134 -7.60 -7.07 9.66
C TYR A 134 -6.64 -8.24 9.91
N LEU A 135 -5.37 -8.12 9.52
CA LEU A 135 -4.35 -9.15 9.74
C LEU A 135 -4.01 -9.31 11.22
N ALA A 136 -3.93 -8.21 11.98
CA ALA A 136 -3.66 -8.25 13.41
C ALA A 136 -4.80 -8.93 14.19
N TYR A 137 -6.05 -8.63 13.82
CA TYR A 137 -7.24 -9.23 14.41
C TYR A 137 -7.34 -10.73 14.11
N HIS A 138 -6.96 -11.15 12.89
CA HIS A 138 -7.01 -12.55 12.45
C HIS A 138 -5.64 -13.24 12.48
N ARG A 139 -4.73 -12.81 13.36
CA ARG A 139 -3.34 -13.27 13.40
C ARG A 139 -3.20 -14.78 13.64
N GLU A 140 -4.18 -15.37 14.29
CA GLU A 140 -4.29 -16.81 14.56
C GLU A 140 -4.50 -17.64 13.30
N ARG A 141 -4.95 -17.03 12.19
CA ARG A 141 -5.12 -17.69 10.89
C ARG A 141 -3.83 -17.68 10.06
N LEU A 142 -2.77 -17.03 10.54
CA LEU A 142 -1.50 -16.94 9.84
C LEU A 142 -0.59 -18.13 10.19
N THR A 143 0.05 -18.67 9.16
CA THR A 143 0.97 -19.83 9.22
C THR A 143 2.43 -19.44 9.25
#